data_AF-A0A6S7J8K2-F1
#
_entry.id   AF-A0A6S7J8K2-F1
#
_cell.length_a   1.000
_cell.length_b   1.000
_cell.length_c   1.000
_cell.angle_alpha   90.00
_cell.angle_beta   90.00
_cell.angle_gamma   90.00
#
_symmetry.space_group_name_H-M   'P 1'
#
loop_
_entity.id
_entity.type
_entity.pdbx_description
1 polymer ?
#
loop_
_entity_poly.entity_id
_entity_poly.type
_entity_poly.pdbx_seq_one_letter_code
_entity_poly.pdbx_strand_id
1 'polypeptide(L)'
;MASPCAEDNESANTIRATKGSKTIFQDYLNEKELKFPEKSEELAVILPKFYSEVRKKDGSKYTKNSLCALRFGLNRHFKALLHIDIIKDKAFDRANKAYEAECVNLKSIGLDKPGHKPPISDADIKRLYECGLFDTDSPNTLQNKVFFEIMLYFCRRGRQNLRQLKKDDFVIKINPQGQKYVVKTGDTTKLDDGEEGGMMIAGGGPLCPVYSFEKYLSHLNPVNKFLFQRPRENCPSDGIVWYDNNVVGENTLGKKMRVLSVQANLSVEYTNHSIRATTITILNRYGYLAKHIMSVSGHKNESSITKYCNRTGQKTKTKMADCLMNIIEHTKKCPEPVDNKSAANTFPSQVEFSTNLNPRILLAVVSS
;
A
#
# COMPACT_ATOMS: atom_id res chain seq x y z
N MET A 1 -25.40 30.71 -22.36
CA MET A 1 -25.63 29.40 -21.70
C MET A 1 -24.40 29.08 -20.89
N ALA A 2 -24.52 29.12 -19.56
CA ALA A 2 -23.40 28.87 -18.66
C ALA A 2 -23.04 27.38 -18.66
N SER A 3 -21.74 27.07 -18.78
CA SER A 3 -21.22 25.72 -18.54
C SER A 3 -21.52 25.30 -17.10
N PRO A 4 -21.95 24.06 -16.85
CA PRO A 4 -22.12 23.58 -15.48
C PRO A 4 -20.74 23.50 -14.82
N CYS A 5 -20.57 24.25 -13.73
CA CYS A 5 -19.42 24.11 -12.84
C CYS A 5 -19.32 22.66 -12.41
N ALA A 6 -18.10 22.12 -12.44
CA ALA A 6 -17.78 20.80 -11.94
C ALA A 6 -18.33 20.65 -10.51
N GLU A 7 -19.34 19.79 -10.34
CA GLU A 7 -19.73 19.31 -9.02
C GLU A 7 -18.53 18.53 -8.46
N ASP A 8 -17.85 19.13 -7.48
CA ASP A 8 -16.81 18.47 -6.69
C ASP A 8 -17.43 17.25 -5.99
N ASN A 9 -17.26 16.08 -6.59
CA ASN A 9 -17.76 14.81 -6.07
C ASN A 9 -16.86 14.36 -4.90
N GLU A 10 -16.95 15.06 -3.76
CA GLU A 10 -16.18 14.74 -2.55
C GLU A 10 -16.49 13.31 -2.08
N SER A 11 -15.44 12.50 -1.86
CA SER A 11 -15.63 11.14 -1.38
C SER A 11 -16.38 11.11 -0.04
N ALA A 12 -17.24 10.11 0.19
CA ALA A 12 -17.96 9.93 1.45
C ALA A 12 -17.02 9.88 2.69
N ASN A 13 -15.76 9.46 2.50
CA ASN A 13 -14.74 9.49 3.55
C ASN A 13 -14.30 10.92 3.89
N THR A 14 -14.12 11.76 2.87
CA THR A 14 -13.77 13.18 3.01
C THR A 14 -14.86 13.91 3.78
N ILE A 15 -16.13 13.70 3.41
CA ILE A 15 -17.29 14.29 4.08
C ILE A 15 -17.33 13.88 5.56
N ARG A 16 -17.17 12.59 5.86
CA ARG A 16 -17.10 12.08 7.23
C ARG A 16 -15.93 12.68 8.02
N ALA A 17 -14.76 12.82 7.41
CA ALA A 17 -13.59 13.43 8.05
C ALA A 17 -13.79 14.93 8.32
N THR A 18 -14.44 15.66 7.41
CA THR A 18 -14.82 17.07 7.60
C THR A 18 -15.78 17.20 8.79
N LYS A 19 -16.84 16.40 8.83
CA LYS A 19 -17.81 16.39 9.95
C LYS A 19 -17.13 16.07 11.28
N GLY A 20 -16.26 15.05 11.31
CA GLY A 20 -15.50 14.69 12.51
C GLY A 20 -14.58 15.81 12.99
N SER A 21 -13.92 16.53 12.07
CA SER A 21 -13.07 17.67 12.42
C SER A 21 -13.89 18.83 12.99
N LYS A 22 -15.07 19.11 12.41
CA LYS A 22 -16.02 20.09 12.94
C LYS A 22 -16.47 19.73 14.35
N THR A 23 -16.86 18.48 14.59
CA THR A 23 -17.27 18.02 15.93
C THR A 23 -16.16 18.22 16.95
N ILE A 24 -14.92 17.84 16.63
CA ILE A 24 -13.78 18.02 17.55
C ILE A 24 -13.52 19.50 17.85
N PHE A 25 -13.67 20.38 16.84
CA PHE A 25 -13.54 21.82 17.06
C PHE A 25 -14.67 22.38 17.91
N GLN A 26 -15.92 21.92 17.71
CA GLN A 26 -17.05 22.31 18.54
C GLN A 26 -16.87 21.86 20.00
N ASP A 27 -16.41 20.62 20.21
CA ASP A 27 -16.16 20.08 21.55
C ASP A 27 -15.09 20.93 22.28
N TYR A 28 -14.03 21.31 21.57
CA TYR A 28 -13.00 22.22 22.09
C TYR A 28 -13.57 23.60 22.44
N LEU A 29 -14.39 24.20 21.58
CA LEU A 29 -15.01 25.50 21.86
C LEU A 29 -15.88 25.44 23.11
N ASN A 30 -16.68 24.38 23.24
CA ASN A 30 -17.53 24.17 24.41
C ASN A 30 -16.70 24.00 25.70
N GLU A 31 -15.60 23.24 25.65
CA GLU A 31 -14.69 23.07 26.79
C GLU A 31 -14.06 24.40 27.24
N LYS A 32 -13.79 25.31 26.29
CA LYS A 32 -13.21 26.63 26.56
C LYS A 32 -14.25 27.73 26.79
N GLU A 33 -15.53 27.38 26.81
CA GLU A 33 -16.65 28.32 26.91
C GLU A 33 -16.61 29.43 25.84
N LEU A 34 -16.14 29.07 24.63
CA LEU A 34 -16.03 29.96 23.48
C LEU A 34 -17.23 29.80 22.55
N LYS A 35 -17.67 30.90 21.95
CA LYS A 35 -18.68 30.87 20.88
C LYS A 35 -18.06 30.37 19.57
N PHE A 36 -18.90 29.82 18.69
CA PHE A 36 -18.47 29.45 17.35
C PHE A 36 -18.11 30.72 16.56
N PRO A 37 -16.92 30.78 15.93
CA PRO A 37 -16.48 31.97 15.23
C PRO A 37 -17.30 32.18 13.95
N GLU A 38 -17.82 33.39 13.77
CA GLU A 38 -18.60 33.79 12.60
C GLU A 38 -17.76 34.60 11.60
N LYS A 39 -16.58 35.07 12.03
CA LYS A 39 -15.69 35.93 11.23
C LYS A 39 -14.23 35.51 11.30
N SER A 40 -13.44 36.02 10.36
CA SER A 40 -12.02 35.69 10.20
C SER A 40 -11.18 36.05 11.43
N GLU A 41 -11.44 37.21 12.04
CA GLU A 41 -10.69 37.74 13.17
C GLU A 41 -10.85 36.87 14.42
N GLU A 42 -12.08 36.41 14.68
CA GLU A 42 -12.41 35.51 15.78
C GLU A 42 -11.70 34.16 15.60
N LEU A 43 -11.81 33.60 14.38
CA LEU A 43 -11.19 32.32 14.05
C LEU A 43 -9.65 32.38 14.14
N ALA A 44 -9.05 33.50 13.71
CA ALA A 44 -7.61 33.73 13.75
C ALA A 44 -7.05 33.81 15.18
N VAL A 45 -7.86 34.24 16.15
CA VAL A 45 -7.50 34.24 17.59
C VAL A 45 -7.61 32.84 18.19
N ILE A 46 -8.58 32.04 17.76
CA ILE A 46 -8.88 30.71 18.33
C ILE A 46 -7.92 29.63 17.81
N LEU A 47 -7.68 29.58 16.49
CA LEU A 47 -6.92 28.49 15.87
C LEU A 47 -5.50 28.27 16.42
N PRO A 48 -4.70 29.30 16.75
CA PRO A 48 -3.38 29.08 17.35
C PRO A 48 -3.43 28.26 18.64
N LYS A 49 -4.42 28.54 19.50
CA LYS A 49 -4.64 27.81 20.76
C LYS A 49 -5.19 26.41 20.49
N PHE A 50 -6.16 26.30 19.57
CA PHE A 50 -6.72 25.01 19.19
C PHE A 50 -5.64 24.00 18.79
N TYR A 51 -4.67 24.41 17.95
CA TYR A 51 -3.63 23.49 17.49
C TYR A 51 -2.74 22.94 18.62
N SER A 52 -2.41 23.73 19.64
CA SER A 52 -1.57 23.30 20.76
C SER A 52 -2.36 22.60 21.88
N GLU A 53 -3.64 22.95 22.05
CA GLU A 53 -4.46 22.51 23.18
C GLU A 53 -5.37 21.33 22.88
N VAL A 54 -5.77 21.10 21.62
CA VAL A 54 -6.74 20.04 21.29
C VAL A 54 -6.24 18.66 21.74
N ARG A 55 -7.11 17.89 22.42
CA ARG A 55 -6.82 16.53 22.91
C ARG A 55 -7.87 15.52 22.46
N LYS A 56 -7.50 14.25 22.50
CA LYS A 56 -8.45 13.14 22.38
C LYS A 56 -9.30 13.06 23.66
N LYS A 57 -10.38 12.27 23.61
CA LYS A 57 -11.27 12.04 24.76
C LYS A 57 -10.56 11.45 25.99
N ASP A 58 -9.46 10.73 25.79
CA ASP A 58 -8.61 10.17 26.85
C ASP A 58 -7.57 11.18 27.38
N GLY A 59 -7.64 12.45 26.97
CA GLY A 59 -6.68 13.50 27.33
C GLY A 59 -5.36 13.45 26.56
N SER A 60 -5.10 12.40 25.78
CA SER A 60 -3.84 12.26 25.03
C SER A 60 -3.76 13.20 23.83
N LYS A 61 -2.52 13.53 23.42
CA LYS A 61 -2.28 14.33 22.20
C LYS A 61 -2.66 13.56 20.93
N TYR A 62 -3.08 14.31 19.91
CA TYR A 62 -3.18 13.80 18.55
C TYR A 62 -1.81 13.57 17.93
N THR A 63 -1.71 12.63 17.00
CA THR A 63 -0.49 12.51 16.17
C THR A 63 -0.41 13.68 15.21
N LYS A 64 0.79 14.00 14.70
CA LYS A 64 0.99 15.02 13.67
C LYS A 64 0.06 14.81 12.46
N ASN A 65 -0.09 13.57 12.00
CA ASN A 65 -0.99 13.25 10.88
C ASN A 65 -2.46 13.49 11.21
N SER A 66 -2.89 13.16 12.43
CA SER A 66 -4.25 13.42 12.89
C SER A 66 -4.53 14.92 12.99
N LEU A 67 -3.60 15.69 13.56
CA LEU A 67 -3.71 17.16 13.64
C LEU A 67 -3.77 17.80 12.24
N CYS A 68 -2.95 17.31 11.32
CA CYS A 68 -2.98 17.72 9.91
C CYS A 68 -4.34 17.43 9.26
N ALA A 69 -4.90 16.24 9.49
CA ALA A 69 -6.23 15.88 9.00
C ALA A 69 -7.34 16.77 9.59
N LEU A 70 -7.24 17.12 10.87
CA LEU A 70 -8.16 18.08 11.52
C LEU A 70 -8.06 19.45 10.85
N ARG A 71 -6.84 19.98 10.64
CA ARG A 71 -6.61 21.26 9.96
C ARG A 71 -7.23 21.27 8.56
N PHE A 72 -7.04 20.23 7.77
CA PHE A 72 -7.67 20.14 6.44
C PHE A 72 -9.19 20.01 6.49
N GLY A 73 -9.73 19.25 7.46
CA GLY A 73 -11.17 19.15 7.67
C GLY A 73 -11.79 20.49 8.04
N LEU A 74 -11.14 21.24 8.93
CA LEU A 74 -11.58 22.59 9.29
C LEU A 74 -11.44 23.57 8.13
N ASN A 75 -10.36 23.49 7.34
CA ASN A 75 -10.24 24.34 6.15
C ASN A 75 -11.39 24.11 5.17
N ARG A 76 -11.74 22.86 4.89
CA ARG A 76 -12.92 22.56 4.05
C ARG A 76 -14.21 23.11 4.66
N HIS A 77 -14.38 22.96 5.97
CA HIS A 77 -15.56 23.47 6.66
C HIS A 77 -15.69 24.99 6.57
N PHE A 78 -14.63 25.75 6.88
CA PHE A 78 -14.66 27.21 6.88
C PHE A 78 -14.64 27.83 5.48
N LYS A 79 -14.07 27.13 4.48
CA LYS A 79 -14.25 27.51 3.08
C LYS A 79 -15.70 27.44 2.64
N ALA A 80 -16.40 26.37 3.02
CA ALA A 80 -17.80 26.19 2.68
C ALA A 80 -18.74 27.12 3.47
N LEU A 81 -18.41 27.37 4.74
CA LEU A 81 -19.28 28.15 5.64
C LEU A 81 -19.08 29.67 5.53
N LEU A 82 -17.82 30.12 5.47
CA LEU A 82 -17.45 31.53 5.61
C LEU A 82 -16.63 32.05 4.41
N HIS A 83 -16.36 31.21 3.40
CA HIS A 83 -15.46 31.53 2.28
C HIS A 83 -14.03 31.92 2.71
N ILE A 84 -13.56 31.34 3.83
CA ILE A 84 -12.24 31.60 4.41
C ILE A 84 -11.31 30.40 4.16
N ASP A 85 -10.07 30.65 3.72
CA ASP A 85 -9.00 29.65 3.64
C ASP A 85 -8.05 29.80 4.83
N ILE A 86 -8.30 29.03 5.90
CA ILE A 86 -7.48 29.07 7.13
C ILE A 86 -6.02 28.60 6.92
N ILE A 87 -5.70 28.08 5.72
CA ILE A 87 -4.35 27.65 5.37
C ILE A 87 -3.62 28.73 4.58
N LYS A 88 -4.30 29.42 3.67
CA LYS A 88 -3.67 30.36 2.72
C LYS A 88 -3.87 31.84 3.04
N ASP A 89 -4.94 32.20 3.73
CA ASP A 89 -5.26 33.61 3.99
C ASP A 89 -4.30 34.19 5.03
N LYS A 90 -3.76 35.40 4.76
CA LYS A 90 -2.75 36.07 5.60
C LYS A 90 -3.20 36.27 7.06
N ALA A 91 -4.50 36.42 7.29
CA ALA A 91 -5.07 36.55 8.63
C ALA A 91 -4.69 35.37 9.56
N PHE A 92 -4.36 34.20 8.99
CA PHE A 92 -4.05 32.98 9.72
C PHE A 92 -2.55 32.68 9.83
N ASP A 93 -1.66 33.61 9.44
CA ASP A 93 -0.20 33.40 9.54
C ASP A 93 0.25 33.03 10.96
N ARG A 94 -0.34 33.66 11.98
CA ARG A 94 -0.07 33.31 13.39
C ARG A 94 -0.54 31.89 13.73
N ALA A 95 -1.71 31.49 13.25
CA ALA A 95 -2.25 30.15 13.46
C ALA A 95 -1.41 29.09 12.75
N ASN A 96 -0.93 29.40 11.54
CA ASN A 96 -0.07 28.54 10.74
C ASN A 96 1.29 28.32 11.42
N LYS A 97 1.92 29.37 11.95
CA LYS A 97 3.14 29.26 12.76
C LYS A 97 2.94 28.42 14.02
N ALA A 98 1.81 28.60 14.72
CA ALA A 98 1.48 27.79 15.90
C ALA A 98 1.28 26.30 15.55
N TYR A 99 0.60 26.01 14.43
CA TYR A 99 0.46 24.65 13.91
C TYR A 99 1.81 24.01 13.57
N GLU A 100 2.71 24.76 12.93
CA GLU A 100 4.05 24.28 12.58
C GLU A 100 4.89 23.99 13.82
N ALA A 101 4.85 24.89 14.81
CA ALA A 101 5.51 24.69 16.10
C ALA A 101 5.00 23.42 16.81
N GLU A 102 3.67 23.21 16.83
CA GLU A 102 3.13 21.98 17.43
C GLU A 102 3.49 20.73 16.60
N CYS A 103 3.61 20.83 15.27
CA CYS A 103 4.12 19.71 14.47
C CYS A 103 5.57 19.33 14.80
N VAL A 104 6.41 20.30 15.15
CA VAL A 104 7.79 20.07 15.62
C VAL A 104 7.78 19.43 17.00
N ASN A 105 6.95 19.92 17.91
CA ASN A 105 6.77 19.36 19.25
C ASN A 105 6.26 17.91 19.21
N LEU A 106 5.23 17.64 18.40
CA LEU A 106 4.71 16.27 18.21
C LEU A 106 5.80 15.34 17.67
N LYS A 107 6.73 15.84 16.85
CA LYS A 107 7.86 15.06 16.38
C LYS A 107 8.90 14.79 17.46
N SER A 108 9.23 15.76 18.31
CA SER A 108 10.21 15.56 19.39
C SER A 108 9.73 14.54 20.43
N ILE A 109 8.42 14.44 20.66
CA ILE A 109 7.82 13.44 21.56
C ILE A 109 7.41 12.12 20.87
N GLY A 110 7.84 11.90 19.62
CA GLY A 110 7.63 10.63 18.91
C GLY A 110 6.22 10.41 18.34
N LEU A 111 5.40 11.45 18.21
CA LEU A 111 4.05 11.43 17.63
C LEU A 111 4.00 11.93 16.17
N ASP A 112 5.09 11.82 15.41
CA ASP A 112 5.13 12.31 14.02
C ASP A 112 4.44 11.39 13.02
N LYS A 113 4.55 10.07 13.18
CA LYS A 113 4.02 9.08 12.24
C LYS A 113 3.56 7.82 12.99
N PRO A 114 2.42 7.22 12.61
CA PRO A 114 2.11 5.88 13.04
C PRO A 114 3.21 4.93 12.55
N GLY A 115 3.73 4.09 13.45
CA GLY A 115 4.66 3.03 13.07
C GLY A 115 4.09 2.18 11.95
N HIS A 116 4.94 1.84 10.97
CA HIS A 116 4.55 0.91 9.90
C HIS A 116 4.10 -0.41 10.53
N LYS A 117 2.98 -0.96 10.04
CA LYS A 117 2.53 -2.27 10.51
C LYS A 117 3.56 -3.31 10.09
N PRO A 118 4.06 -4.15 11.01
CA PRO A 118 5.10 -5.10 10.68
C PRO A 118 4.59 -6.09 9.63
N PRO A 119 5.48 -6.56 8.73
CA PRO A 119 5.18 -7.72 7.90
C PRO A 119 4.94 -8.95 8.80
N ILE A 120 4.12 -9.87 8.30
CA ILE A 120 3.88 -11.16 8.95
C ILE A 120 5.16 -11.98 8.84
N SER A 121 5.60 -12.58 9.95
CA SER A 121 6.82 -13.39 9.98
C SER A 121 6.65 -14.68 9.17
N ASP A 122 7.74 -15.27 8.67
CA ASP A 122 7.67 -16.55 7.94
C ASP A 122 7.06 -17.66 8.83
N ALA A 123 7.35 -17.64 10.14
CA ALA A 123 6.80 -18.59 11.11
C ALA A 123 5.29 -18.42 11.30
N ASP A 124 4.80 -17.18 11.38
CA ASP A 124 3.37 -16.90 11.50
C ASP A 124 2.61 -17.19 10.19
N ILE A 125 3.24 -16.98 9.02
CA ILE A 125 2.68 -17.41 7.73
C ILE A 125 2.52 -18.94 7.74
N LYS A 126 3.56 -19.68 8.10
CA LYS A 126 3.51 -21.14 8.20
C LYS A 126 2.39 -21.58 9.15
N ARG A 127 2.30 -20.96 10.32
CA ARG A 127 1.26 -21.23 11.32
C ARG A 127 -0.15 -20.99 10.80
N LEU A 128 -0.39 -19.91 10.03
CA LEU A 128 -1.70 -19.65 9.41
C LEU A 128 -2.16 -20.81 8.51
N TYR A 129 -1.24 -21.42 7.76
CA TYR A 129 -1.55 -22.56 6.89
C TYR A 129 -1.65 -23.90 7.65
N GLU A 130 -1.04 -24.03 8.82
CA GLU A 130 -1.01 -25.29 9.58
C GLU A 130 -2.09 -25.39 10.67
N CYS A 131 -2.62 -24.26 11.16
CA CYS A 131 -3.57 -24.24 12.28
C CYS A 131 -5.04 -24.53 11.91
N GLY A 132 -5.32 -24.95 10.67
CA GLY A 132 -6.66 -25.26 10.17
C GLY A 132 -7.52 -24.06 9.78
N LEU A 133 -7.12 -22.83 10.12
CA LEU A 133 -7.89 -21.62 9.74
C LEU A 133 -7.94 -21.39 8.24
N PHE A 134 -7.02 -22.00 7.47
CA PHE A 134 -6.96 -21.99 6.01
C PHE A 134 -7.32 -23.34 5.38
N ASP A 135 -8.11 -24.16 6.06
CA ASP A 135 -8.67 -25.39 5.48
C ASP A 135 -9.72 -25.06 4.41
N THR A 136 -9.89 -25.96 3.45
CA THR A 136 -10.80 -25.71 2.32
C THR A 136 -12.17 -26.34 2.47
N ASP A 137 -12.44 -26.99 3.60
CA ASP A 137 -13.59 -27.89 3.78
C ASP A 137 -14.74 -27.26 4.57
N SER A 138 -14.57 -26.00 4.99
CA SER A 138 -15.64 -25.20 5.59
C SER A 138 -15.79 -23.83 4.91
N PRO A 139 -17.01 -23.25 4.91
CA PRO A 139 -17.25 -21.91 4.36
C PRO A 139 -16.36 -20.82 4.97
N ASN A 140 -16.13 -20.89 6.28
CA ASN A 140 -15.37 -19.88 7.02
C ASN A 140 -13.86 -19.98 6.73
N THR A 141 -13.28 -21.17 6.84
CA THR A 141 -11.84 -21.39 6.64
C THR A 141 -11.43 -21.19 5.18
N LEU A 142 -12.27 -21.64 4.23
CA LEU A 142 -12.05 -21.42 2.80
C LEU A 142 -12.04 -19.92 2.47
N GLN A 143 -13.01 -19.16 3.00
CA GLN A 143 -13.03 -17.72 2.81
C GLN A 143 -11.86 -17.02 3.49
N ASN A 144 -11.40 -17.49 4.66
CA ASN A 144 -10.22 -16.95 5.33
C ASN A 144 -8.98 -17.10 4.48
N LYS A 145 -8.77 -18.29 3.91
CA LYS A 145 -7.67 -18.59 2.99
C LYS A 145 -7.72 -17.69 1.75
N VAL A 146 -8.85 -17.68 1.03
CA VAL A 146 -9.00 -16.89 -0.20
C VAL A 146 -8.86 -15.39 0.07
N PHE A 147 -9.39 -14.90 1.18
CA PHE A 147 -9.18 -13.51 1.59
C PHE A 147 -7.68 -13.19 1.77
N PHE A 148 -6.96 -14.05 2.49
CA PHE A 148 -5.53 -13.85 2.75
C PHE A 148 -4.72 -13.91 1.46
N GLU A 149 -4.96 -14.90 0.62
CA GLU A 149 -4.27 -15.09 -0.66
C GLU A 149 -4.56 -13.93 -1.61
N ILE A 150 -5.80 -13.45 -1.73
CA ILE A 150 -6.12 -12.27 -2.56
C ILE A 150 -5.37 -11.03 -2.05
N MET A 151 -5.33 -10.84 -0.74
CA MET A 151 -4.60 -9.73 -0.12
C MET A 151 -3.10 -9.82 -0.38
N LEU A 152 -2.53 -11.03 -0.32
CA LEU A 152 -1.10 -11.31 -0.47
C LEU A 152 -0.64 -11.21 -1.92
N TYR A 153 -1.25 -11.97 -2.84
CA TYR A 153 -0.82 -12.08 -4.23
C TYR A 153 -1.09 -10.80 -5.03
N PHE A 154 -2.25 -10.15 -4.80
CA PHE A 154 -2.60 -8.89 -5.48
C PHE A 154 -2.20 -7.64 -4.68
N CYS A 155 -1.43 -7.81 -3.59
CA CYS A 155 -0.87 -6.74 -2.75
C CYS A 155 -1.90 -5.66 -2.40
N ARG A 156 -3.14 -6.03 -2.07
CA ARG A 156 -4.28 -5.09 -2.00
C ARG A 156 -4.14 -4.08 -0.84
N ARG A 157 -4.79 -2.92 -0.96
CA ARG A 157 -4.91 -1.97 0.15
C ARG A 157 -5.81 -2.56 1.24
N GLY A 158 -5.41 -2.43 2.51
CA GLY A 158 -5.98 -3.21 3.62
C GLY A 158 -7.45 -2.95 3.99
N ARG A 159 -8.11 -1.93 3.43
CA ARG A 159 -9.53 -1.63 3.76
C ARG A 159 -10.33 -1.11 2.57
N GLN A 160 -9.71 -0.34 1.68
CA GLN A 160 -10.39 0.27 0.54
C GLN A 160 -10.85 -0.79 -0.45
N ASN A 161 -12.12 -0.68 -0.87
CA ASN A 161 -12.70 -1.43 -1.99
C ASN A 161 -12.80 -2.97 -1.81
N LEU A 162 -12.49 -3.52 -0.63
CA LEU A 162 -12.57 -4.97 -0.39
C LEU A 162 -14.00 -5.49 -0.47
N ARG A 163 -14.95 -4.76 0.12
CA ARG A 163 -16.38 -5.11 0.06
C ARG A 163 -16.94 -5.00 -1.37
N GLN A 164 -16.33 -4.14 -2.18
CA GLN A 164 -16.77 -3.83 -3.54
C GLN A 164 -16.22 -4.80 -4.59
N LEU A 165 -15.29 -5.70 -4.21
CA LEU A 165 -14.76 -6.71 -5.13
C LEU A 165 -15.87 -7.62 -5.64
N LYS A 166 -15.86 -7.88 -6.94
CA LYS A 166 -16.81 -8.74 -7.65
C LYS A 166 -16.14 -10.04 -8.09
N LYS A 167 -16.97 -11.05 -8.39
CA LYS A 167 -16.51 -12.32 -8.97
C LYS A 167 -15.74 -12.08 -10.26
N ASP A 168 -16.30 -11.24 -11.13
CA ASP A 168 -15.77 -10.96 -12.47
C ASP A 168 -14.61 -9.93 -12.46
N ASP A 169 -14.23 -9.42 -11.29
CA ASP A 169 -12.98 -8.67 -11.15
C ASP A 169 -11.76 -9.57 -11.29
N PHE A 170 -11.91 -10.90 -11.36
CA PHE A 170 -10.82 -11.85 -11.52
C PHE A 170 -11.12 -12.84 -12.65
N VAL A 171 -10.08 -13.19 -13.41
CA VAL A 171 -10.16 -14.15 -14.52
C VAL A 171 -9.15 -15.27 -14.29
N ILE A 172 -9.62 -16.51 -14.45
CA ILE A 172 -8.76 -17.69 -14.50
C ILE A 172 -8.36 -17.89 -15.97
N LYS A 173 -7.07 -17.92 -16.23
CA LYS A 173 -6.47 -18.16 -17.55
C LYS A 173 -5.58 -19.41 -17.49
N ILE A 174 -5.22 -19.92 -18.66
CA ILE A 174 -4.30 -21.05 -18.82
C ILE A 174 -3.12 -20.56 -19.65
N ASN A 175 -1.90 -20.81 -19.19
CA ASN A 175 -0.69 -20.44 -19.94
C ASN A 175 -0.39 -21.51 -21.02
N PRO A 176 0.55 -21.26 -21.96
CA PRO A 176 0.90 -22.23 -23.00
C PRO A 176 1.37 -23.60 -22.46
N GLN A 177 1.83 -23.65 -21.21
CA GLN A 177 2.25 -24.87 -20.52
C GLN A 177 1.10 -25.61 -19.84
N GLY A 178 -0.16 -25.18 -20.03
CA GLY A 178 -1.34 -25.81 -19.43
C GLY A 178 -1.58 -25.45 -17.96
N GLN A 179 -0.80 -24.54 -17.38
CA GLN A 179 -0.90 -24.14 -15.99
C GLN A 179 -1.92 -23.02 -15.80
N LYS A 180 -2.88 -23.23 -14.91
CA LYS A 180 -3.87 -22.21 -14.56
C LYS A 180 -3.24 -21.07 -13.75
N TYR A 181 -3.74 -19.86 -13.96
CA TYR A 181 -3.38 -18.69 -13.18
C TYR A 181 -4.55 -17.71 -13.06
N VAL A 182 -4.57 -16.92 -11.99
CA VAL A 182 -5.61 -15.91 -11.73
C VAL A 182 -5.01 -14.52 -11.82
N VAL A 183 -5.65 -13.65 -12.60
CA VAL A 183 -5.34 -12.22 -12.73
C VAL A 183 -6.58 -11.38 -12.45
N LYS A 184 -6.41 -10.11 -12.12
CA LYS A 184 -7.53 -9.19 -11.90
C LYS A 184 -7.91 -8.50 -13.23
N THR A 185 -9.19 -8.47 -13.55
CA THR A 185 -9.74 -7.76 -14.73
C THR A 185 -9.48 -6.26 -14.63
N GLY A 186 -9.15 -5.63 -15.77
CA GLY A 186 -8.76 -4.22 -15.86
C GLY A 186 -7.28 -3.93 -15.63
N ASP A 187 -6.51 -4.93 -15.17
CA ASP A 187 -5.04 -4.89 -15.13
C ASP A 187 -4.44 -5.43 -16.46
N THR A 188 -5.29 -5.93 -17.37
CA THR A 188 -4.90 -6.77 -18.53
C THR A 188 -5.37 -6.24 -19.90
N THR A 189 -5.64 -4.95 -20.06
CA THR A 189 -5.75 -4.41 -21.44
C THR A 189 -4.33 -4.20 -21.97
N LYS A 190 -3.85 -5.20 -22.71
CA LYS A 190 -2.60 -5.31 -23.51
C LYS A 190 -1.59 -6.29 -22.92
N LEU A 191 -1.58 -7.49 -23.50
CA LEU A 191 -0.62 -8.57 -23.23
C LEU A 191 0.81 -8.28 -23.73
N ASP A 192 1.07 -7.11 -24.33
CA ASP A 192 2.38 -6.78 -24.91
C ASP A 192 3.11 -5.58 -24.25
N ASP A 193 2.48 -4.82 -23.36
CA ASP A 193 3.12 -3.70 -22.65
C ASP A 193 2.80 -3.71 -21.16
N GLY A 194 3.51 -4.56 -20.39
CA GLY A 194 3.68 -4.46 -18.94
C GLY A 194 2.39 -4.52 -18.10
N GLU A 195 1.91 -5.73 -17.78
CA GLU A 195 0.78 -5.93 -16.87
C GLU A 195 1.06 -5.34 -15.46
N GLU A 196 0.23 -4.40 -15.02
CA GLU A 196 0.26 -3.84 -13.66
C GLU A 196 -0.61 -4.69 -12.73
N GLY A 197 -0.01 -5.51 -11.87
CA GLY A 197 -0.78 -6.20 -10.85
C GLY A 197 -0.13 -7.47 -10.34
N GLY A 198 -0.78 -8.11 -9.37
CA GLY A 198 -0.38 -9.42 -8.87
C GLY A 198 -1.00 -10.56 -9.68
N MET A 199 -0.46 -11.76 -9.48
CA MET A 199 -0.95 -12.99 -10.12
C MET A 199 -0.88 -14.16 -9.13
N MET A 200 -1.88 -15.03 -9.15
CA MET A 200 -1.81 -16.35 -8.51
C MET A 200 -1.53 -17.41 -9.56
N ILE A 201 -0.58 -18.30 -9.29
CA ILE A 201 -0.21 -19.38 -10.21
C ILE A 201 -0.55 -20.72 -9.56
N ALA A 202 -1.12 -21.65 -10.32
CA ALA A 202 -1.43 -22.98 -9.83
C ALA A 202 -0.12 -23.76 -9.60
N GLY A 203 0.15 -24.12 -8.35
CA GLY A 203 1.33 -24.92 -7.96
C GLY A 203 1.03 -26.38 -7.67
N GLY A 204 -0.24 -26.80 -7.72
CA GLY A 204 -0.68 -28.11 -7.25
C GLY A 204 -0.72 -28.23 -5.72
N GLY A 205 -1.30 -29.31 -5.22
CA GLY A 205 -1.38 -29.61 -3.78
C GLY A 205 -2.34 -28.71 -2.98
N PRO A 206 -2.43 -28.94 -1.65
CA PRO A 206 -3.41 -28.29 -0.77
C PRO A 206 -3.13 -26.80 -0.50
N LEU A 207 -1.92 -26.31 -0.83
CA LEU A 207 -1.51 -24.91 -0.67
C LEU A 207 -1.71 -24.07 -1.94
N CYS A 208 -2.27 -24.65 -3.00
CA CYS A 208 -2.45 -23.98 -4.28
C CYS A 208 -3.49 -22.82 -4.17
N PRO A 209 -3.09 -21.56 -4.41
CA PRO A 209 -3.99 -20.40 -4.30
C PRO A 209 -5.04 -20.35 -5.43
N VAL A 210 -4.75 -20.97 -6.57
CA VAL A 210 -5.72 -21.08 -7.67
C VAL A 210 -6.80 -22.10 -7.33
N TYR A 211 -6.43 -23.21 -6.71
CA TYR A 211 -7.38 -24.25 -6.29
C TYR A 211 -8.35 -23.72 -5.23
N SER A 212 -7.84 -23.04 -4.19
CA SER A 212 -8.67 -22.40 -3.16
C SER A 212 -9.61 -21.35 -3.76
N PHE A 213 -9.11 -20.54 -4.69
CA PHE A 213 -9.92 -19.54 -5.40
C PHE A 213 -11.04 -20.18 -6.25
N GLU A 214 -10.72 -21.21 -7.04
CA GLU A 214 -11.71 -21.96 -7.84
C GLU A 214 -12.78 -22.60 -6.96
N LYS A 215 -12.38 -23.31 -5.89
CA LYS A 215 -13.31 -23.94 -4.94
C LYS A 215 -14.18 -22.90 -4.24
N TYR A 216 -13.64 -21.73 -3.92
CA TYR A 216 -14.43 -20.64 -3.35
C TYR A 216 -15.48 -20.15 -4.33
N LEU A 217 -15.12 -19.88 -5.59
CA LEU A 217 -16.06 -19.43 -6.61
C LEU A 217 -17.18 -20.44 -6.88
N SER A 218 -16.89 -21.75 -6.89
CA SER A 218 -17.91 -22.78 -7.12
C SER A 218 -18.97 -22.86 -6.03
N HIS A 219 -18.65 -22.40 -4.82
CA HIS A 219 -19.57 -22.41 -3.68
C HIS A 219 -20.27 -21.07 -3.42
N LEU A 220 -19.90 -20.00 -4.14
CA LEU A 220 -20.52 -18.68 -4.00
C LEU A 220 -21.99 -18.69 -4.44
N ASN A 221 -22.78 -17.80 -3.85
CA ASN A 221 -24.14 -17.58 -4.33
C ASN A 221 -24.11 -17.02 -5.77
N PRO A 222 -24.83 -17.64 -6.72
CA PRO A 222 -24.80 -17.22 -8.12
C PRO A 222 -25.42 -15.83 -8.32
N VAL A 223 -26.46 -15.48 -7.55
CA VAL A 223 -27.20 -14.22 -7.67
C VAL A 223 -26.38 -13.02 -7.23
N ASN A 224 -25.51 -13.20 -6.23
CA ASN A 224 -24.70 -12.11 -5.71
C ASN A 224 -23.43 -11.91 -6.57
N LYS A 225 -23.26 -10.70 -7.12
CA LYS A 225 -22.09 -10.34 -7.91
C LYS A 225 -20.82 -10.11 -7.09
N PHE A 226 -20.94 -9.84 -5.80
CA PHE A 226 -19.80 -9.53 -4.93
C PHE A 226 -19.04 -10.80 -4.53
N LEU A 227 -17.73 -10.66 -4.35
CA LEU A 227 -16.81 -11.76 -4.08
C LEU A 227 -16.90 -12.24 -2.62
N PHE A 228 -16.84 -11.32 -1.66
CA PHE A 228 -16.85 -11.69 -0.22
C PHE A 228 -18.27 -11.71 0.32
N GLN A 229 -18.91 -12.87 0.22
CA GLN A 229 -20.28 -13.13 0.66
C GLN A 229 -20.31 -13.71 2.08
N ARG A 230 -21.39 -13.53 2.84
CA ARG A 230 -21.49 -14.03 4.21
C ARG A 230 -21.48 -15.57 4.18
N PRO A 231 -20.57 -16.25 4.92
CA PRO A 231 -20.61 -17.70 5.06
C PRO A 231 -21.91 -18.15 5.74
N ARG A 232 -22.51 -19.23 5.25
CA ARG A 232 -23.67 -19.86 5.90
C ARG A 232 -23.23 -20.58 7.17
N GLU A 233 -24.06 -20.51 8.21
CA GLU A 233 -23.84 -21.24 9.46
C GLU A 233 -24.19 -22.73 9.31
N ASN A 234 -25.26 -23.02 8.56
CA ASN A 234 -25.67 -24.38 8.21
C ASN A 234 -25.53 -24.56 6.70
N CYS A 235 -24.57 -25.41 6.27
CA CYS A 235 -24.49 -25.77 4.85
C CYS A 235 -25.77 -26.52 4.45
N PRO A 236 -26.46 -26.09 3.38
CA PRO A 236 -27.64 -26.81 2.89
C PRO A 236 -27.28 -28.25 2.51
N SER A 237 -28.27 -29.14 2.58
CA SER A 237 -28.13 -30.59 2.35
C SER A 237 -27.60 -30.93 0.96
N ASP A 238 -27.71 -30.01 -0.01
CA ASP A 238 -27.13 -30.15 -1.35
C ASP A 238 -25.60 -29.99 -1.38
N GLY A 239 -25.00 -29.34 -0.38
CA GLY A 239 -23.56 -29.09 -0.28
C GLY A 239 -22.99 -28.14 -1.33
N ILE A 240 -23.81 -27.55 -2.21
CA ILE A 240 -23.32 -26.79 -3.38
C ILE A 240 -23.08 -25.32 -3.03
N VAL A 241 -24.02 -24.66 -2.33
CA VAL A 241 -23.92 -23.20 -2.06
C VAL A 241 -23.61 -22.93 -0.59
N TRP A 242 -22.39 -22.47 -0.32
CA TRP A 242 -21.89 -22.24 1.04
C TRP A 242 -22.06 -20.81 1.54
N TYR A 243 -22.41 -19.87 0.67
CA TYR A 243 -22.48 -18.45 0.99
C TYR A 243 -23.86 -17.86 0.68
N ASP A 244 -24.25 -16.88 1.50
CA ASP A 244 -25.52 -16.17 1.36
C ASP A 244 -25.51 -15.10 0.26
N ASN A 245 -26.69 -14.69 -0.17
CA ASN A 245 -26.89 -13.52 -1.04
C ASN A 245 -26.65 -12.18 -0.29
N ASN A 246 -25.74 -12.16 0.67
CA ASN A 246 -25.38 -10.98 1.46
C ASN A 246 -23.87 -10.79 1.46
N VAL A 247 -23.41 -9.56 1.31
CA VAL A 247 -21.97 -9.23 1.31
C VAL A 247 -21.47 -9.10 2.74
N VAL A 248 -20.26 -9.58 3.04
CA VAL A 248 -19.61 -9.37 4.33
C VAL A 248 -19.48 -7.87 4.62
N GLY A 249 -19.74 -7.48 5.87
CA GLY A 249 -19.64 -6.09 6.31
C GLY A 249 -18.23 -5.51 6.16
N GLU A 250 -18.13 -4.21 5.84
CA GLU A 250 -16.85 -3.54 5.62
C GLU A 250 -15.94 -3.59 6.86
N ASN A 251 -16.52 -3.44 8.06
CA ASN A 251 -15.76 -3.54 9.31
C ASN A 251 -15.23 -4.95 9.56
N THR A 252 -16.00 -5.98 9.21
CA THR A 252 -15.61 -7.38 9.36
C THR A 252 -14.45 -7.70 8.43
N LEU A 253 -14.56 -7.36 7.14
CA LEU A 253 -13.45 -7.50 6.19
C LEU A 253 -12.23 -6.68 6.62
N GLY A 254 -12.43 -5.43 7.06
CA GLY A 254 -11.36 -4.53 7.49
C GLY A 254 -10.59 -4.98 8.74
N LYS A 255 -11.19 -5.87 9.55
CA LYS A 255 -10.56 -6.45 10.76
C LYS A 255 -10.16 -7.92 10.57
N LYS A 256 -10.36 -8.51 9.39
CA LYS A 256 -10.24 -9.97 9.18
C LYS A 256 -8.87 -10.52 9.55
N MET A 257 -7.76 -9.89 9.13
CA MET A 257 -6.42 -10.34 9.55
C MET A 257 -6.18 -10.20 11.08
N ARG A 258 -6.79 -9.21 11.73
CA ARG A 258 -6.68 -9.05 13.19
C ARG A 258 -7.36 -10.21 13.91
N VAL A 259 -8.56 -10.57 13.46
CA VAL A 259 -9.29 -11.74 13.98
C VAL A 259 -8.49 -13.02 13.76
N LEU A 260 -7.96 -13.23 12.56
CA LEU A 260 -7.10 -14.39 12.25
C LEU A 260 -5.85 -14.45 13.12
N SER A 261 -5.24 -13.30 13.43
CA SER A 261 -4.05 -13.25 14.27
C SER A 261 -4.31 -13.74 15.68
N VAL A 262 -5.45 -13.33 16.26
CA VAL A 262 -5.88 -13.78 17.59
C VAL A 262 -6.26 -15.26 17.56
N GLN A 263 -7.05 -15.69 16.57
CA GLN A 263 -7.50 -17.08 16.46
C GLN A 263 -6.34 -18.07 16.24
N ALA A 264 -5.35 -17.70 15.43
CA ALA A 264 -4.18 -18.54 15.21
C ALA A 264 -3.17 -18.44 16.37
N ASN A 265 -3.34 -17.52 17.33
CA ASN A 265 -2.34 -17.18 18.35
C ASN A 265 -0.97 -16.87 17.73
N LEU A 266 -0.96 -15.89 16.81
CA LEU A 266 0.26 -15.41 16.15
C LEU A 266 1.10 -14.55 17.09
N SER A 267 2.37 -14.35 16.74
CA SER A 267 3.30 -13.54 17.55
C SER A 267 2.87 -12.07 17.74
N VAL A 268 2.07 -11.53 16.82
CA VAL A 268 1.56 -10.16 16.84
C VAL A 268 0.12 -10.12 16.32
N GLU A 269 -0.71 -9.22 16.85
CA GLU A 269 -2.00 -8.87 16.24
C GLU A 269 -1.81 -8.10 14.93
N TYR A 270 -1.69 -8.83 13.83
CA TYR A 270 -1.51 -8.24 12.50
C TYR A 270 -2.79 -7.60 11.97
N THR A 271 -2.63 -6.69 11.00
CA THR A 271 -3.76 -6.03 10.32
C THR A 271 -3.75 -6.39 8.83
N ASN A 272 -4.81 -6.09 8.09
CA ASN A 272 -4.82 -6.31 6.65
C ASN A 272 -3.66 -5.58 5.93
N HIS A 273 -3.19 -4.46 6.49
CA HIS A 273 -2.02 -3.75 5.96
C HIS A 273 -0.71 -4.50 6.19
N SER A 274 -0.64 -5.35 7.22
CA SER A 274 0.50 -6.25 7.45
C SER A 274 0.66 -7.25 6.31
N ILE A 275 -0.44 -7.78 5.73
CA ILE A 275 -0.37 -8.67 4.56
C ILE A 275 0.30 -7.96 3.37
N ARG A 276 -0.11 -6.72 3.09
CA ARG A 276 0.52 -5.90 2.04
C ARG A 276 2.01 -5.64 2.32
N ALA A 277 2.35 -5.33 3.58
CA ALA A 277 3.74 -5.16 4.00
C ALA A 277 4.55 -6.46 3.80
N THR A 278 3.95 -7.61 4.10
CA THR A 278 4.54 -8.93 3.85
C THR A 278 4.88 -9.12 2.37
N THR A 279 3.94 -8.88 1.45
CA THR A 279 4.20 -9.03 0.00
C THR A 279 5.41 -8.20 -0.43
N ILE A 280 5.43 -6.92 -0.07
CA ILE A 280 6.52 -5.99 -0.43
C ILE A 280 7.86 -6.45 0.17
N THR A 281 7.84 -6.85 1.45
CA THR A 281 9.06 -7.30 2.16
C THR A 281 9.61 -8.58 1.55
N ILE A 282 8.74 -9.55 1.23
CA ILE A 282 9.13 -10.81 0.60
C ILE A 282 9.75 -10.53 -0.78
N LEU A 283 9.07 -9.79 -1.65
CA LEU A 283 9.59 -9.50 -2.99
C LEU A 283 10.94 -8.77 -2.93
N ASN A 284 11.07 -7.78 -2.06
CA ASN A 284 12.34 -7.08 -1.87
C ASN A 284 13.43 -8.01 -1.33
N ARG A 285 13.11 -8.86 -0.34
CA ARG A 285 14.05 -9.85 0.23
C ARG A 285 14.56 -10.84 -0.81
N TYR A 286 13.74 -11.20 -1.80
CA TYR A 286 14.14 -12.07 -2.92
C TYR A 286 14.89 -11.33 -4.04
N GLY A 287 15.06 -10.01 -3.93
CA GLY A 287 15.87 -9.21 -4.85
C GLY A 287 15.13 -8.72 -6.09
N TYR A 288 13.80 -8.73 -6.09
CA TYR A 288 13.04 -8.12 -7.19
C TYR A 288 13.25 -6.61 -7.22
N LEU A 289 13.40 -6.05 -8.42
CA LEU A 289 13.60 -4.61 -8.62
C LEU A 289 12.40 -3.82 -8.09
N ALA A 290 12.66 -2.64 -7.53
CA ALA A 290 11.63 -1.76 -6.98
C ALA A 290 10.50 -1.48 -7.98
N LYS A 291 10.82 -1.28 -9.28
CA LYS A 291 9.83 -1.08 -10.34
C LYS A 291 8.82 -2.25 -10.47
N HIS A 292 9.25 -3.49 -10.30
CA HIS A 292 8.37 -4.67 -10.34
C HIS A 292 7.53 -4.77 -9.06
N ILE A 293 8.08 -4.39 -7.91
CA ILE A 293 7.31 -4.33 -6.66
C ILE A 293 6.27 -3.21 -6.73
N MET A 294 6.60 -2.09 -7.37
CA MET A 294 5.69 -0.96 -7.62
C MET A 294 4.51 -1.37 -8.50
N SER A 295 4.73 -2.13 -9.57
CA SER A 295 3.64 -2.59 -10.45
C SER A 295 2.65 -3.48 -9.70
N VAL A 296 3.14 -4.42 -8.88
CA VAL A 296 2.27 -5.30 -8.07
C VAL A 296 1.57 -4.54 -6.95
N SER A 297 2.26 -3.59 -6.31
CA SER A 297 1.73 -2.88 -5.14
C SER A 297 0.94 -1.61 -5.49
N GLY A 298 1.01 -1.07 -6.70
CA GLY A 298 0.42 0.20 -7.08
C GLY A 298 0.99 1.41 -6.34
N HIS A 299 2.25 1.33 -5.86
CA HIS A 299 2.96 2.51 -5.36
C HIS A 299 3.53 3.29 -6.53
N LYS A 300 3.35 4.62 -6.53
CA LYS A 300 3.89 5.52 -7.56
C LYS A 300 5.34 5.94 -7.31
N ASN A 301 5.80 5.84 -6.06
CA ASN A 301 7.10 6.32 -5.64
C ASN A 301 7.88 5.21 -4.91
N GLU A 302 9.11 4.97 -5.34
CA GLU A 302 10.01 3.99 -4.72
C GLU A 302 10.29 4.29 -3.25
N SER A 303 10.39 5.56 -2.88
CA SER A 303 10.55 6.00 -1.48
C SER A 303 9.42 5.53 -0.54
N SER A 304 8.27 5.13 -1.10
CA SER A 304 7.18 4.52 -0.33
C SER A 304 7.42 3.04 -0.05
N ILE A 305 8.21 2.35 -0.88
CA ILE A 305 8.61 0.95 -0.73
C ILE A 305 9.79 0.84 0.24
N THR A 306 10.78 1.73 0.14
CA THR A 306 11.97 1.72 1.02
C THR A 306 11.61 1.66 2.50
N LYS A 307 10.47 2.25 2.89
CA LYS A 307 9.95 2.26 4.26
C LYS A 307 9.58 0.87 4.82
N TYR A 308 9.25 -0.09 3.95
CA TYR A 308 9.04 -1.50 4.34
C TYR A 308 10.37 -2.26 4.39
N CYS A 309 11.39 -1.74 3.69
CA CYS A 309 12.63 -2.43 3.37
C CYS A 309 13.85 -1.71 3.98
N ASN A 310 13.74 -1.23 5.21
CA ASN A 310 14.75 -0.35 5.84
C ASN A 310 16.14 -0.99 6.03
N ARG A 311 16.32 -2.29 5.74
CA ARG A 311 17.60 -3.00 5.87
C ARG A 311 17.76 -4.07 4.78
N THR A 312 18.90 -4.05 4.11
CA THR A 312 19.36 -5.16 3.25
C THR A 312 19.54 -6.41 4.11
N GLY A 313 18.74 -7.45 3.84
CA GLY A 313 18.78 -8.70 4.60
C GLY A 313 20.11 -9.44 4.43
N GLN A 314 20.47 -10.29 5.40
CA GLN A 314 21.73 -11.04 5.39
C GLN A 314 21.91 -11.84 4.10
N LYS A 315 20.85 -12.51 3.58
CA LYS A 315 20.90 -13.23 2.30
C LYS A 315 21.29 -12.35 1.12
N THR A 316 20.78 -11.12 1.06
CA THR A 316 21.14 -10.17 0.00
C THR A 316 22.59 -9.72 0.17
N LYS A 317 23.03 -9.46 1.41
CA LYS A 317 24.45 -9.14 1.69
C LYS A 317 25.38 -10.28 1.29
N THR A 318 25.01 -11.54 1.54
CA THR A 318 25.76 -12.72 1.10
C THR A 318 25.84 -12.77 -0.41
N LYS A 319 24.73 -12.65 -1.14
CA LYS A 319 24.76 -12.58 -2.62
C LYS A 319 25.63 -11.46 -3.17
N MET A 320 25.60 -10.29 -2.53
CA MET A 320 26.47 -9.16 -2.89
C MET A 320 27.95 -9.51 -2.65
N ALA A 321 28.26 -10.13 -1.51
CA ALA A 321 29.62 -10.59 -1.20
C ALA A 321 30.09 -11.68 -2.18
N ASP A 322 29.25 -12.67 -2.50
CA ASP A 322 29.55 -13.74 -3.45
C ASP A 322 29.86 -13.19 -4.85
N CYS A 323 29.11 -12.16 -5.29
CA CYS A 323 29.37 -11.50 -6.57
C CYS A 323 30.76 -10.83 -6.60
N LEU A 324 31.14 -10.13 -5.52
CA LEU A 324 32.47 -9.52 -5.39
C LEU A 324 33.57 -10.59 -5.37
N MET A 325 33.35 -11.70 -4.64
CA MET A 325 34.29 -12.81 -4.58
C MET A 325 34.49 -13.46 -5.94
N ASN A 326 33.42 -13.68 -6.72
CA ASN A 326 33.52 -14.24 -8.06
C ASN A 326 34.44 -13.40 -8.95
N ILE A 327 34.40 -12.06 -8.90
CA ILE A 327 35.30 -11.20 -9.70
C ILE A 327 36.77 -11.37 -9.27
N ILE A 328 37.02 -11.45 -7.96
CA ILE A 328 38.37 -11.69 -7.41
C ILE A 328 38.90 -13.07 -7.82
N GLU A 329 38.04 -14.08 -7.90
CA GLU A 329 38.43 -15.42 -8.35
C GLU A 329 38.69 -15.50 -9.86
N HIS A 330 37.93 -14.76 -10.67
CA HIS A 330 38.13 -14.70 -12.12
C HIS A 330 39.42 -13.96 -12.48
N THR A 331 39.82 -12.94 -11.70
CA THR A 331 41.11 -12.24 -11.90
C THR A 331 42.32 -13.11 -11.56
N LYS A 332 42.17 -14.12 -10.70
CA LYS A 332 43.22 -15.13 -10.45
C LYS A 332 43.34 -16.21 -11.52
N LYS A 333 42.32 -16.36 -12.39
CA LYS A 333 42.25 -17.42 -13.41
C LYS A 333 42.67 -16.98 -14.81
N CYS A 334 42.89 -15.70 -15.07
CA CYS A 334 43.58 -15.25 -16.28
C CYS A 334 45.09 -15.22 -16.01
N PRO A 335 45.91 -16.10 -16.62
CA PRO A 335 47.34 -15.84 -16.68
C PRO A 335 47.57 -14.61 -17.56
N GLU A 336 48.46 -13.72 -17.14
CA GLU A 336 48.98 -12.67 -18.01
C GLU A 336 49.50 -13.29 -19.32
N PRO A 337 49.20 -12.71 -20.50
CA PRO A 337 49.84 -13.17 -21.73
C PRO A 337 51.33 -12.83 -21.65
N VAL A 338 52.14 -13.88 -21.57
CA VAL A 338 53.60 -13.82 -21.64
C VAL A 338 54.02 -13.14 -22.94
N ASP A 339 54.87 -12.12 -22.80
CA ASP A 339 55.57 -11.43 -23.88
C ASP A 339 56.14 -12.41 -24.92
N ASN A 340 55.77 -12.24 -26.19
CA ASN A 340 56.56 -12.77 -27.29
C ASN A 340 56.74 -11.70 -28.36
N LYS A 341 57.92 -11.07 -28.31
CA LYS A 341 58.48 -10.28 -29.41
C LYS A 341 58.87 -11.23 -30.54
N SER A 342 58.18 -11.14 -31.68
CA SER A 342 58.75 -10.96 -33.03
C SER A 342 57.89 -11.61 -34.10
N ALA A 343 57.30 -10.81 -34.98
CA ALA A 343 57.42 -10.91 -36.43
C ALA A 343 56.52 -9.84 -37.08
N ALA A 344 57.08 -9.18 -38.08
CA ALA A 344 56.59 -7.97 -38.70
C ALA A 344 55.45 -8.19 -39.70
N ASN A 345 54.69 -7.10 -39.93
CA ASN A 345 53.89 -6.73 -41.11
C ASN A 345 52.80 -7.72 -41.54
N THR A 346 51.52 -7.35 -41.65
CA THR A 346 51.02 -6.38 -42.66
C THR A 346 49.56 -6.07 -42.34
N PHE A 347 49.18 -4.78 -42.31
CA PHE A 347 47.76 -4.36 -42.30
C PHE A 347 47.18 -4.39 -43.72
N PRO A 348 45.87 -4.64 -43.87
CA PRO A 348 45.08 -3.58 -44.47
C PRO A 348 43.81 -3.21 -43.69
N SER A 349 43.50 -1.94 -43.92
CA SER A 349 42.50 -1.01 -43.43
C SER A 349 41.01 -1.32 -43.68
N GLN A 350 40.19 -0.53 -42.96
CA GLN A 350 38.74 -0.24 -43.10
C GLN A 350 37.83 -1.19 -42.31
N VAL A 351 36.95 -0.72 -41.42
CA VAL A 351 35.87 0.25 -41.64
C VAL A 351 35.61 1.16 -40.42
N GLU A 352 35.37 2.44 -40.67
CA GLU A 352 34.98 3.50 -39.73
C GLU A 352 33.57 3.32 -39.15
N PHE A 353 33.39 3.63 -37.86
CA PHE A 353 32.07 3.92 -37.28
C PHE A 353 31.97 5.41 -36.96
N SER A 354 31.05 6.08 -37.65
CA SER A 354 30.69 7.49 -37.46
C SER A 354 30.00 7.71 -36.12
N THR A 355 30.59 8.55 -35.26
CA THR A 355 29.94 9.12 -34.08
C THR A 355 29.41 10.50 -34.40
N ASN A 356 28.09 10.63 -34.57
CA ASN A 356 27.41 11.92 -34.59
C ASN A 356 26.82 12.21 -33.20
N LEU A 357 27.55 12.98 -32.39
CA LEU A 357 27.03 13.63 -31.19
C LEU A 357 27.34 15.13 -31.29
N ASN A 358 26.28 15.91 -31.47
CA ASN A 358 26.28 17.37 -31.63
C ASN A 358 26.47 18.06 -30.25
N PRO A 359 27.51 18.89 -30.04
CA PRO A 359 27.77 19.54 -28.76
C PRO A 359 27.43 21.04 -28.77
N ARG A 360 26.33 21.43 -28.11
CA ARG A 360 26.10 22.77 -27.53
C ARG A 360 25.18 22.55 -26.33
N ILE A 361 25.58 22.78 -25.08
CA ILE A 361 25.81 24.09 -24.48
C ILE A 361 26.79 23.91 -23.30
N LEU A 362 27.87 24.70 -23.33
CA LEU A 362 28.83 24.89 -22.26
C LEU A 362 28.65 26.33 -21.77
N LEU A 363 28.47 26.55 -20.47
CA LEU A 363 28.81 27.75 -19.67
C LEU A 363 28.15 27.56 -18.29
N ALA A 364 28.75 27.82 -17.12
CA ALA A 364 30.09 28.19 -16.69
C ALA A 364 30.07 28.09 -15.16
N VAL A 365 31.03 27.41 -14.52
CA VAL A 365 31.44 27.71 -13.13
C VAL A 365 32.90 27.26 -12.94
N VAL A 366 33.84 28.21 -12.96
CA VAL A 366 35.14 28.09 -12.28
C VAL A 366 35.44 29.43 -11.60
N SER A 367 35.47 29.36 -10.26
CA SER A 367 36.31 30.10 -9.29
C SER A 367 36.47 31.62 -9.36
N SER A 368 35.88 32.31 -8.36
CA SER A 368 36.58 33.12 -7.33
C SER A 368 35.65 33.37 -6.15
#